data_AF-A0A6P5U2Y4-F1
#
_entry.id   AF-A0A6P5U2Y4-F1
#
_cell.length_a   1.000
_cell.length_b   1.000
_cell.length_c   1.000
_cell.angle_alpha   90.00
_cell.angle_beta   90.00
_cell.angle_gamma   90.00
#
_symmetry.space_group_name_H-M   'P 1'
#
loop_
_entity.id
_entity.type
_entity.pdbx_description
1 polymer ?
#
loop_
_entity_poly.entity_id
_entity_poly.type
_entity_poly.pdbx_seq_one_letter_code
_entity_poly.pdbx_strand_id
1 'polypeptide(L)'
;MKAVQNEQNPCFVANLITTFLGDSENIIAQLSTYLSAQDPDEVNYAQVATLALTLKGSSSSVGGGRMALACSQLRDASDVNDHEECIIVLDLVNQEFLVLRENLNHIVQMERAIHENEIKRRNT
;
A
#
# COMPACT_ATOMS: atom_id res chain seq x y z
N MET A 1 26.88 0.67 -11.28
CA MET A 1 26.19 1.62 -10.37
C MET A 1 26.31 1.06 -8.97
N LYS A 2 27.20 1.64 -8.15
CA LYS A 2 27.49 1.19 -6.78
C LYS A 2 27.37 2.40 -5.86
N ALA A 3 26.97 2.12 -4.62
CA ALA A 3 26.70 3.01 -3.49
C ALA A 3 25.27 3.54 -3.40
N VAL A 4 24.36 2.69 -2.93
CA VAL A 4 23.31 3.11 -1.98
C VAL A 4 23.26 2.12 -0.83
N GLN A 5 24.43 1.85 -0.24
CA GLN A 5 24.49 1.37 1.15
C GLN A 5 24.93 2.59 1.97
N ASN A 6 23.96 3.43 2.32
CA ASN A 6 24.18 4.44 3.35
C ASN A 6 23.80 3.80 4.68
N GLU A 7 24.81 3.40 5.45
CA GLU A 7 24.71 3.12 6.90
C GLU A 7 24.32 4.37 7.73
N GLN A 8 23.83 5.45 7.09
CA GLN A 8 23.73 6.79 7.66
C GLN A 8 22.34 7.46 7.56
N ASN A 9 21.30 6.77 7.08
CA ASN A 9 19.95 7.34 7.16
C ASN A 9 19.03 6.47 8.03
N PRO A 10 19.07 6.65 9.37
CA PRO A 10 18.19 5.93 10.30
C PRO A 10 16.69 6.14 10.05
N CYS A 11 16.32 7.04 9.13
CA CYS A 11 14.93 7.30 8.73
C CYS A 11 14.59 6.80 7.32
N PHE A 12 15.49 6.15 6.58
CA PHE A 12 15.22 5.76 5.19
C PHE A 12 14.01 4.82 5.08
N VAL A 13 13.99 3.76 5.89
CA VAL A 13 12.89 2.78 5.91
C VAL A 13 11.59 3.43 6.37
N ALA A 14 11.64 4.26 7.41
CA ALA A 14 10.48 5.01 7.88
C ALA A 14 9.90 5.96 6.81
N ASN A 15 10.76 6.64 6.05
CA ASN A 15 10.34 7.51 4.96
C ASN A 15 9.72 6.71 3.81
N LEU A 16 10.34 5.59 3.42
CA LEU A 16 9.81 4.69 2.38
C LEU A 16 8.42 4.19 2.76
N ILE A 17 8.24 3.73 4.00
CA ILE A 17 6.96 3.26 4.53
C ILE A 17 5.95 4.41 4.54
N THR A 18 6.32 5.58 5.02
CA THR A 18 5.42 6.75 5.06
C THR A 18 4.95 7.14 3.64
N THR A 19 5.86 7.17 2.67
CA THR A 19 5.52 7.43 1.25
C THR A 19 4.57 6.38 0.71
N PHE A 20 4.89 5.08 0.88
CA PHE A 20 4.02 3.99 0.45
C PHE A 20 2.61 4.09 1.04
N LEU A 21 2.50 4.36 2.34
CA LEU A 21 1.20 4.47 3.02
C LEU A 21 0.38 5.64 2.48
N GLY A 22 0.99 6.82 2.33
CA GLY A 22 0.31 7.99 1.78
C GLY A 22 -0.14 7.80 0.32
N ASP A 23 0.72 7.23 -0.52
CA ASP A 23 0.38 6.92 -1.91
C ASP A 23 -0.76 5.90 -2.00
N SER A 24 -0.72 4.87 -1.14
CA SER A 24 -1.77 3.84 -1.09
C SER A 24 -3.12 4.40 -0.63
N GLU A 25 -3.15 5.24 0.42
CA GLU A 25 -4.38 5.90 0.88
C GLU A 25 -5.00 6.77 -0.22
N ASN A 26 -4.18 7.50 -0.98
CA ASN A 26 -4.64 8.31 -2.10
C ASN A 26 -5.22 7.44 -3.24
N ILE A 27 -4.55 6.35 -3.62
CA ILE A 27 -5.05 5.45 -4.66
C ILE A 27 -6.36 4.79 -4.23
N ILE A 28 -6.45 4.33 -2.98
CA ILE A 28 -7.66 3.72 -2.42
C ILE A 28 -8.83 4.72 -2.43
N ALA A 29 -8.59 5.98 -2.04
CA ALA A 29 -9.62 7.01 -2.09
C ALA A 29 -10.11 7.30 -3.52
N GLN A 30 -9.20 7.29 -4.51
CA GLN A 30 -9.56 7.41 -5.92
C GLN A 30 -10.39 6.22 -6.39
N LEU A 31 -10.00 4.98 -6.04
CA LEU A 31 -10.77 3.77 -6.34
C LEU A 31 -12.19 3.85 -5.78
N SER A 32 -12.34 4.24 -4.50
CA SER A 32 -13.65 4.48 -3.88
C SER A 32 -14.46 5.55 -4.61
N THR A 33 -13.81 6.59 -5.13
CA THR A 33 -14.49 7.65 -5.88
C THR A 33 -15.04 7.10 -7.21
N TYR A 34 -14.22 6.37 -7.97
CA TYR A 34 -14.66 5.75 -9.24
C TYR A 34 -15.80 4.75 -9.03
N LEU A 35 -15.77 3.97 -7.95
CA LEU A 35 -16.75 2.93 -7.67
C LEU A 35 -17.99 3.44 -6.91
N SER A 36 -18.06 4.73 -6.56
CA SER A 36 -19.22 5.32 -5.88
C SER A 36 -20.33 5.82 -6.82
N ALA A 37 -20.15 5.67 -8.14
CA ALA A 37 -21.18 6.01 -9.11
C ALA A 37 -22.46 5.20 -8.86
N GLN A 38 -23.62 5.85 -8.99
CA GLN A 38 -24.91 5.18 -8.81
C GLN A 38 -25.25 4.26 -9.98
N ASP A 39 -24.77 4.60 -11.17
CA ASP A 39 -24.93 3.79 -12.38
C ASP A 39 -23.61 3.04 -12.68
N PRO A 40 -23.61 1.71 -12.62
CA PRO A 40 -22.46 0.88 -12.99
C PRO A 40 -21.93 1.13 -14.40
N ASP A 41 -22.77 1.58 -15.34
CA ASP A 41 -22.38 1.85 -16.73
C ASP A 41 -21.56 3.16 -16.88
N GLU A 42 -21.63 4.05 -15.90
CA GLU A 42 -20.85 5.31 -15.87
C GLU A 42 -19.46 5.14 -15.25
N VAL A 43 -19.17 3.97 -14.66
CA VAL A 43 -17.88 3.70 -14.00
C VAL A 43 -16.77 3.52 -15.03
N ASN A 44 -15.66 4.22 -14.82
CA ASN A 44 -14.45 4.04 -15.63
C ASN A 44 -13.62 2.85 -15.12
N TYR A 45 -14.03 1.62 -15.46
CA TYR A 45 -13.33 0.39 -15.04
C TYR A 45 -11.88 0.31 -15.54
N ALA A 46 -11.56 0.92 -16.69
CA ALA A 46 -10.18 0.98 -17.18
C ALA A 46 -9.25 1.74 -16.21
N GLN A 47 -9.77 2.81 -15.59
CA GLN A 47 -9.05 3.55 -14.59
C GLN A 47 -8.96 2.79 -13.25
N VAL A 48 -10.02 2.09 -12.85
CA VAL A 48 -10.01 1.20 -11.68
C VAL A 48 -8.93 0.11 -11.85
N ALA A 49 -8.88 -0.55 -13.01
CA ALA A 49 -7.88 -1.57 -13.34
C ALA A 49 -6.44 -1.01 -13.31
N THR A 50 -6.23 0.21 -13.82
CA THR A 50 -4.92 0.89 -13.83
C THR A 50 -4.44 1.22 -12.41
N LEU A 51 -5.34 1.76 -11.57
CA LEU A 51 -5.06 2.06 -10.18
C LEU A 51 -4.79 0.78 -9.37
N ALA A 52 -5.58 -0.28 -9.58
CA ALA A 52 -5.38 -1.58 -8.96
C ALA A 52 -4.02 -2.20 -9.34
N LEU A 53 -3.61 -2.12 -10.61
CA LEU A 53 -2.29 -2.58 -11.05
C LEU A 53 -1.15 -1.79 -10.39
N THR A 54 -1.30 -0.47 -10.29
CA THR A 54 -0.32 0.40 -9.64
C THR A 54 -0.17 0.03 -8.16
N LEU A 55 -1.30 -0.13 -7.46
CA LEU A 55 -1.34 -0.49 -6.05
C LEU A 55 -0.81 -1.91 -5.79
N LYS A 56 -1.04 -2.85 -6.71
CA LYS A 56 -0.43 -4.19 -6.69
C LYS A 56 1.09 -4.11 -6.76
N GLY A 57 1.62 -3.27 -7.65
CA GLY A 57 3.06 -3.07 -7.82
C GLY A 57 3.72 -2.47 -6.58
N SER A 58 3.12 -1.42 -6.02
CA SER A 58 3.64 -0.77 -4.82
C SER A 58 3.55 -1.66 -3.58
N SER A 59 2.42 -2.36 -3.37
CA SER A 59 2.28 -3.30 -2.25
C SER A 59 3.26 -4.47 -2.34
N SER A 60 3.52 -5.00 -3.55
CA SER A 60 4.51 -6.06 -3.76
C SER A 60 5.93 -5.62 -3.40
N SER A 61 6.30 -4.37 -3.73
CA SER A 61 7.66 -3.88 -3.49
C SER A 61 7.99 -3.68 -2.01
N VAL A 62 6.98 -3.50 -1.16
CA VAL A 62 7.12 -3.40 0.31
C VAL A 62 6.79 -4.71 1.04
N GLY A 63 6.57 -5.81 0.32
CA GLY A 63 6.29 -7.13 0.91
C GLY A 63 4.83 -7.37 1.32
N GLY A 64 3.90 -6.49 0.90
CA GLY A 64 2.47 -6.56 1.17
C GLY A 64 1.71 -7.58 0.32
N GLY A 65 2.09 -8.86 0.38
CA GLY A 65 1.58 -9.89 -0.54
C GLY A 65 0.05 -10.09 -0.54
N ARG A 66 -0.59 -10.00 0.64
CA ARG A 66 -2.07 -10.11 0.74
C ARG A 66 -2.79 -8.95 0.04
N MET A 67 -2.32 -7.73 0.27
CA MET A 67 -2.82 -6.54 -0.40
C MET A 67 -2.58 -6.62 -1.91
N ALA A 68 -1.40 -7.08 -2.34
CA ALA A 68 -1.09 -7.28 -3.76
C ALA A 68 -2.02 -8.30 -4.44
N LEU A 69 -2.40 -9.37 -3.71
CA LEU A 69 -3.37 -10.36 -4.19
C LEU A 69 -4.77 -9.74 -4.34
N ALA A 70 -5.26 -9.01 -3.33
CA ALA A 70 -6.54 -8.31 -3.40
C ALA A 70 -6.58 -7.29 -4.54
N CYS A 71 -5.47 -6.56 -4.77
CA CYS A 71 -5.36 -5.66 -5.93
C CYS A 71 -5.42 -6.40 -7.27
N SER A 72 -4.91 -7.64 -7.33
CA SER A 72 -5.04 -8.47 -8.52
C SER A 72 -6.50 -8.86 -8.76
N GLN A 73 -7.22 -9.27 -7.70
CA GLN A 73 -8.65 -9.59 -7.78
C GLN A 73 -9.47 -8.37 -8.22
N LEU A 74 -9.16 -7.17 -7.71
CA LEU A 74 -9.87 -5.95 -8.08
C LEU A 74 -9.69 -5.63 -9.57
N ARG A 75 -8.47 -5.82 -10.08
CA ARG A 75 -8.17 -5.68 -11.50
C ARG A 75 -8.97 -6.69 -12.33
N ASP A 76 -9.02 -7.95 -11.90
CA ASP A 76 -9.74 -9.01 -12.62
C ASP A 76 -11.26 -8.73 -12.67
N ALA A 77 -11.85 -8.25 -11.56
CA ALA A 77 -13.24 -7.79 -11.53
C ALA A 77 -13.47 -6.56 -12.44
N SER A 78 -12.52 -5.62 -12.46
CA SER A 78 -12.58 -4.44 -13.32
C SER A 78 -12.49 -4.80 -14.80
N ASP A 79 -11.67 -5.79 -15.18
CA ASP A 79 -11.49 -6.22 -16.58
C ASP A 79 -12.79 -6.79 -17.19
N VAL A 80 -13.72 -7.28 -16.36
CA VAL A 80 -15.04 -7.79 -16.77
C VAL A 80 -16.20 -6.87 -16.41
N ASN A 81 -15.91 -5.65 -15.93
CA ASN A 81 -16.88 -4.64 -15.49
C ASN A 81 -17.86 -5.15 -14.41
N ASP A 82 -17.42 -6.04 -13.53
CA ASP A 82 -18.24 -6.52 -12.42
C ASP A 82 -18.23 -5.50 -11.28
N HIS A 83 -19.25 -4.63 -11.26
CA HIS A 83 -19.35 -3.54 -10.29
C HIS A 83 -19.47 -4.02 -8.84
N GLU A 84 -20.30 -5.03 -8.60
CA GLU A 84 -20.56 -5.56 -7.27
C GLU A 84 -19.29 -6.21 -6.71
N GLU A 85 -18.62 -7.04 -7.52
CA GLU A 85 -17.36 -7.65 -7.14
C GLU A 85 -16.26 -6.60 -6.94
N CYS A 86 -16.21 -5.53 -7.76
CA CYS A 86 -15.26 -4.44 -7.56
C CYS A 86 -15.42 -3.77 -6.19
N ILE A 87 -16.66 -3.54 -5.73
CA ILE A 87 -16.93 -2.97 -4.40
C ILE A 87 -16.47 -3.93 -3.30
N ILE A 88 -16.84 -5.22 -3.40
CA ILE A 88 -16.46 -6.26 -2.43
C ILE A 88 -14.94 -6.37 -2.32
N VAL A 89 -14.24 -6.41 -3.46
CA VAL A 89 -12.79 -6.57 -3.46
C VAL A 89 -12.09 -5.26 -3.05
N LEU A 90 -12.66 -4.08 -3.32
CA LEU A 90 -12.15 -2.82 -2.78
C LEU A 90 -12.20 -2.80 -1.24
N ASP A 91 -13.26 -3.33 -0.63
CA ASP A 91 -13.32 -3.50 0.83
C ASP A 91 -12.23 -4.45 1.34
N LEU A 92 -11.94 -5.53 0.60
CA LEU A 92 -10.82 -6.42 0.92
C LEU A 92 -9.47 -5.69 0.80
N VAL A 93 -9.26 -4.89 -0.25
CA VAL A 93 -8.05 -4.07 -0.40
C VAL A 93 -7.88 -3.12 0.79
N ASN A 94 -8.96 -2.48 1.24
CA ASN A 94 -8.98 -1.62 2.43
C ASN A 94 -8.56 -2.38 3.68
N GLN A 95 -9.15 -3.56 3.92
CA GLN A 95 -8.81 -4.39 5.08
C GLN A 95 -7.32 -4.80 5.07
N GLU A 96 -6.82 -5.27 3.94
CA GLU A 96 -5.43 -5.69 3.78
C GLU A 96 -4.46 -4.52 3.91
N PHE A 97 -4.84 -3.33 3.42
CA PHE A 97 -4.07 -2.11 3.61
C PHE A 97 -3.93 -1.75 5.10
N LEU A 98 -5.02 -1.81 5.87
CA LEU A 98 -4.99 -1.50 7.31
C LEU A 98 -4.08 -2.45 8.08
N VAL A 99 -4.15 -3.75 7.78
CA VAL A 99 -3.27 -4.77 8.37
C VAL A 99 -1.81 -4.52 7.99
N LEU A 100 -1.53 -4.26 6.72
CA LEU A 100 -0.18 -3.96 6.25
C LEU A 100 0.38 -2.70 6.91
N ARG A 101 -0.43 -1.65 7.02
CA ARG A 101 -0.07 -0.39 7.67
C ARG A 101 0.32 -0.60 9.13
N GLU A 102 -0.46 -1.35 9.89
CA GLU A 102 -0.14 -1.67 11.28
C GLU A 102 1.21 -2.41 11.39
N ASN A 103 1.42 -3.44 10.56
CA ASN A 103 2.66 -4.20 10.55
C ASN A 103 3.89 -3.35 10.18
N LEU A 104 3.78 -2.51 9.15
CA LEU A 104 4.86 -1.62 8.75
C LEU A 104 5.17 -0.59 9.85
N ASN A 105 4.14 -0.06 10.51
CA ASN A 105 4.33 0.85 11.65
C ASN A 105 5.05 0.18 12.82
N HIS A 106 4.74 -1.10 13.12
CA HIS A 106 5.48 -1.86 14.13
C HIS A 106 6.96 -2.02 13.76
N ILE A 107 7.28 -2.31 12.49
CA ILE A 107 8.66 -2.39 12.00
C ILE A 107 9.39 -1.06 12.22
N VAL A 108 8.78 0.07 11.84
CA VAL A 108 9.37 1.40 12.04
C VAL A 108 9.62 1.69 13.52
N GLN A 109 8.69 1.33 14.40
CA GLN A 109 8.86 1.51 15.85
C GLN A 109 10.01 0.66 16.40
N MET A 110 10.12 -0.59 15.96
CA MET A 110 11.22 -1.49 16.36
C MET A 110 12.57 -0.95 15.90
N GLU A 111 12.69 -0.49 14.65
CA GLU A 111 13.93 0.10 14.13
C GLU A 111 14.36 1.33 14.93
N ARG A 112 13.42 2.22 15.25
CA ARG A 112 13.69 3.40 16.11
C ARG A 112 14.18 2.99 17.49
N ALA A 113 13.52 2.02 18.12
CA ALA A 113 13.91 1.54 19.45
C ALA A 113 15.30 0.89 19.46
N ILE A 114 15.65 0.12 18.41
CA ILE A 114 17.00 -0.45 18.25
C ILE A 114 18.03 0.67 18.13
N HIS A 115 17.79 1.65 17.26
CA HIS A 115 18.69 2.78 17.06
C HIS A 115 18.91 3.61 18.34
N GLU A 116 17.85 3.93 19.07
CA GLU A 116 17.94 4.65 20.34
C GLU A 116 18.73 3.87 21.40
N ASN A 117 18.55 2.54 21.47
CA ASN A 117 19.28 1.68 22.40
C ASN A 117 20.77 1.59 22.03
N GLU A 118 21.12 1.57 20.75
CA GLU A 118 22.51 1.63 20.31
C GLU A 118 23.19 2.95 20.69
N ILE A 119 22.50 4.08 20.53
CA ILE A 119 23.00 5.39 20.96
C ILE A 119 23.26 5.39 22.48
N LYS A 120 22.31 4.90 23.29
CA LYS A 120 22.47 4.81 24.75
C LYS A 120 23.69 3.97 25.14
N ARG A 121 23.90 2.82 24.48
CA ARG A 121 25.06 1.95 24.74
C ARG A 121 26.40 2.58 24.39
N ARG A 122 26.46 3.41 23.34
CA ARG A 122 27.70 4.12 22.95
C ARG A 122 28.07 5.26 23.91
N ASN A 123 27.09 5.78 24.65
CA ASN A 123 27.25 6.89 25.59
C ASN A 123 27.45 6.43 27.05
N THR A 124 27.51 5.11 27.29
CA THR A 124 27.76 4.50 28.61
C THR A 124 29.15 3.87 28.63
#